data_AF-A0A2T0AQH1-F1
#
_entry.id   AF-A0A2T0AQH1-F1
#
_cell.length_a   1.000
_cell.length_b   1.000
_cell.length_c   1.000
_cell.angle_alpha   90.00
_cell.angle_beta   90.00
_cell.angle_gamma   90.00
#
_symmetry.space_group_name_H-M   'P 1'
#
loop_
_entity.id
_entity.type
_entity.pdbx_description
1 polymer ?
#
loop_
_entity_poly.entity_id
_entity_poly.type
_entity_poly.pdbx_seq_one_letter_code
_entity_poly.pdbx_strand_id
1 'polypeptide(L)'
;MTLSERKTRKNLLFLLNEKTSKEVNQCIDVLKERYGNNFSKVFKTITADNGLEFSELSNKLQEYGSKAYFAHPYSSWERGTNERHNGIIRRFIPKSKSLKDISLATVKRIEDWMNSFPRKILGYATPEICFKEELALLDIHD
;
A
#
# COMPACT_ATOMS: atom_id res chain seq x y z
N MET A 1 6.81 -2.11 4.06
CA MET A 1 5.87 -1.00 3.81
C MET A 1 4.49 -1.56 3.50
N THR A 2 3.45 -0.88 3.96
CA THR A 2 2.06 -1.23 3.65
C THR A 2 1.40 -0.03 2.97
N LEU A 3 0.74 -0.26 1.83
CA LEU A 3 -0.06 0.75 1.14
C LEU A 3 -1.50 0.26 1.07
N SER A 4 -2.42 1.07 1.59
CA SER A 4 -3.86 0.77 1.57
C SER A 4 -4.56 1.77 0.66
N GLU A 5 -5.17 1.28 -0.41
CA GLU A 5 -6.02 2.06 -1.30
C GLU A 5 -7.33 2.41 -0.57
N ARG A 6 -7.77 3.67 -0.67
CA ARG A 6 -8.80 4.22 0.24
C ARG A 6 -10.23 3.85 -0.15
N LYS A 7 -10.51 3.66 -1.45
CA LYS A 7 -11.85 3.42 -2.00
C LYS A 7 -12.27 1.96 -1.81
N THR A 8 -11.49 1.04 -2.35
CA THR A 8 -11.72 -0.41 -2.44
C THR A 8 -11.03 -1.21 -1.36
N ARG A 9 -10.16 -0.58 -0.55
CA ARG A 9 -9.39 -1.23 0.52
C ARG A 9 -8.40 -2.28 0.02
N LYS A 10 -8.00 -2.20 -1.25
CA LYS A 10 -6.91 -2.99 -1.80
C LYS A 10 -5.64 -2.69 -1.02
N ASN A 11 -4.96 -3.73 -0.56
CA ASN A 11 -3.71 -3.64 0.18
C ASN A 11 -2.56 -4.12 -0.69
N LEU A 12 -1.44 -3.40 -0.62
CA LEU A 12 -0.17 -3.76 -1.24
C LEU A 12 0.88 -3.86 -0.14
N LEU A 13 1.54 -5.01 -0.05
CA LEU A 13 2.50 -5.31 0.99
C LEU A 13 3.89 -5.46 0.37
N PHE A 14 4.84 -4.68 0.88
CA PHE A 14 6.24 -4.73 0.48
C PHE A 14 7.10 -5.07 1.69
N LEU A 15 7.97 -6.06 1.54
CA LEU A 15 9.01 -6.32 2.52
C LEU A 15 10.15 -5.32 2.27
N LEU A 16 10.51 -4.53 3.27
CA LEU A 16 11.68 -3.66 3.21
C LEU A 16 12.80 -4.30 4.01
N ASN A 17 14.02 -4.26 3.48
CA ASN A 17 15.20 -4.73 4.23
C ASN A 17 15.56 -3.75 5.34
N GLU A 18 15.39 -2.46 5.05
CA GLU A 18 15.67 -1.36 5.95
C GLU A 18 14.59 -0.29 5.87
N LYS A 19 14.50 0.53 6.93
CA LYS A 19 13.53 1.61 7.03
C LYS A 19 14.12 2.92 6.48
N THR A 20 14.39 2.97 5.17
CA THR A 20 15.07 4.09 4.51
C THR A 20 14.27 4.65 3.33
N SER A 21 14.55 5.89 2.93
CA SER A 21 13.95 6.54 1.74
C SER A 21 14.23 5.76 0.46
N LYS A 22 15.45 5.22 0.32
CA LYS A 22 15.86 4.39 -0.80
C LYS A 22 14.96 3.16 -0.97
N GLU A 23 14.73 2.41 0.10
CA GLU A 23 13.90 1.19 0.07
C GLU A 23 12.42 1.52 -0.24
N VAL A 24 11.92 2.65 0.27
CA VAL A 24 10.57 3.14 -0.07
C VAL A 24 10.49 3.51 -1.55
N ASN A 25 11.45 4.27 -2.07
CA ASN A 25 11.48 4.70 -3.47
C ASN A 25 11.58 3.51 -4.43
N GLN A 26 12.37 2.49 -4.10
CA GLN A 26 12.42 1.22 -4.86
C GLN A 26 11.06 0.52 -4.91
N CYS A 27 10.27 0.57 -3.83
CA CYS A 27 8.91 0.02 -3.88
C CYS A 27 7.98 0.83 -4.79
N ILE A 28 8.16 2.16 -4.82
CA ILE A 28 7.44 3.03 -5.77
C ILE A 28 7.87 2.72 -7.21
N ASP A 29 9.16 2.44 -7.46
CA ASP A 29 9.67 2.01 -8.77
C ASP A 29 9.00 0.72 -9.24
N VAL A 30 8.92 -0.30 -8.38
CA VAL A 30 8.23 -1.55 -8.68
C VAL A 30 6.76 -1.33 -9.03
N LEU A 31 6.09 -0.39 -8.36
CA LEU A 31 4.72 0.00 -8.71
C LEU A 31 4.67 0.73 -10.07
N LYS A 32 5.63 1.62 -10.33
CA LYS A 32 5.73 2.33 -11.62
C LYS A 32 5.95 1.36 -12.78
N GLU A 33 6.78 0.34 -12.58
CA GLU A 33 6.99 -0.73 -13.56
C GLU A 33 5.71 -1.53 -13.79
N ARG A 34 5.05 -1.95 -12.70
CA ARG A 34 3.80 -2.73 -12.77
C ARG A 34 2.69 -2.03 -13.55
N TYR A 35 2.47 -0.75 -13.29
CA TYR A 35 1.37 0.01 -13.90
C TYR A 35 1.79 0.84 -15.11
N GLY A 36 3.08 0.86 -15.45
CA GLY A 36 3.62 1.55 -16.62
C GLY A 36 3.13 3.00 -16.73
N ASN A 37 2.62 3.37 -17.91
CA ASN A 37 2.09 4.71 -18.19
C ASN A 37 0.80 5.04 -17.43
N ASN A 38 0.15 4.03 -16.83
CA ASN A 38 -1.07 4.22 -16.05
C ASN A 38 -0.80 4.50 -14.57
N PHE A 39 0.46 4.49 -14.11
CA PHE A 39 0.80 4.70 -12.70
C PHE A 39 0.12 5.94 -12.09
N SER A 40 0.19 7.10 -12.74
CA SER A 40 -0.43 8.34 -12.22
C SER A 40 -1.96 8.32 -12.26
N LYS A 41 -2.57 7.47 -13.10
CA LYS A 41 -4.02 7.27 -13.11
C LYS A 41 -4.46 6.44 -11.90
N VAL A 42 -3.67 5.42 -11.53
CA VAL A 42 -3.94 4.51 -10.41
C VAL A 42 -3.56 5.16 -9.07
N PHE A 43 -2.35 5.71 -8.97
CA PHE A 43 -1.79 6.30 -7.75
C PHE A 43 -1.72 7.83 -7.82
N LYS A 44 -2.85 8.48 -8.09
CA LYS A 44 -2.95 9.96 -8.19
C LYS A 44 -2.29 10.68 -7.02
N THR A 45 -2.48 10.14 -5.81
CA THR A 45 -1.92 10.67 -4.57
C THR A 45 -1.52 9.54 -3.64
N ILE A 46 -0.43 9.69 -2.91
CA ILE A 46 -0.08 8.82 -1.77
C ILE A 46 0.04 9.69 -0.52
N THR A 47 -0.52 9.21 0.59
CA THR A 47 -0.40 9.89 1.89
C THR A 47 0.45 9.04 2.82
N ALA A 48 1.50 9.64 3.39
CA ALA A 48 2.40 9.02 4.35
C ALA A 48 2.38 9.77 5.69
N ASP A 49 3.04 9.22 6.71
CA ASP A 49 3.38 10.01 7.90
C ASP A 49 4.71 10.75 7.67
N ASN A 50 5.08 11.63 8.61
CA ASN A 50 6.34 12.38 8.55
C ASN A 50 7.58 11.53 8.93
N GLY A 51 7.54 10.22 8.69
CA GLY A 51 8.69 9.34 8.86
C GLY A 51 9.84 9.72 7.92
N LEU A 52 11.08 9.59 8.40
CA LEU A 52 12.28 9.89 7.60
C LEU A 52 12.41 8.99 6.37
N GLU A 53 11.82 7.79 6.41
CA GLU A 53 11.72 6.90 5.26
C GLU A 53 10.87 7.45 4.11
N PHE A 54 10.08 8.50 4.35
CA PHE A 54 9.23 9.14 3.34
C PHE A 54 9.74 10.53 2.92
N SER A 55 10.94 10.93 3.37
CA SER A 55 11.51 12.26 3.12
C SER A 55 11.63 12.61 1.63
N GLU A 56 11.91 11.62 0.78
CA GLU A 56 12.07 11.78 -0.67
C GLU A 56 10.80 11.42 -1.47
N LEU A 57 9.73 10.99 -0.79
CA LEU A 57 8.52 10.47 -1.45
C LEU A 57 7.86 11.51 -2.36
N SER A 58 7.89 12.79 -1.97
CA SER A 58 7.37 13.91 -2.77
C SER A 58 8.06 14.00 -4.13
N ASN A 59 9.39 14.01 -4.13
CA ASN A 59 10.19 14.10 -5.35
C ASN A 59 9.91 12.88 -6.23
N LYS A 60 9.91 11.68 -5.61
CA LYS A 60 9.71 10.43 -6.33
C LYS A 60 8.35 10.33 -7.01
N LEU A 61 7.27 10.75 -6.34
CA LEU A 61 5.94 10.71 -6.93
C LEU A 61 5.75 11.79 -8.00
N GLN A 62 6.40 12.95 -7.84
CA GLN A 62 6.36 14.01 -8.83
C GLN A 62 7.00 13.57 -10.16
N GLU A 63 8.10 12.81 -10.13
CA GLU A 63 8.70 12.18 -11.32
C GLU A 63 7.69 11.34 -12.11
N TYR A 64 6.72 10.75 -11.41
CA TYR A 64 5.68 9.89 -11.98
C TYR A 64 4.32 10.57 -12.10
N GLY A 65 4.26 11.90 -12.04
CA GLY A 65 3.02 12.66 -12.23
C GLY A 65 1.98 12.46 -11.12
N SER A 66 2.43 12.08 -9.93
CA SER A 66 1.60 11.83 -8.74
C SER A 66 1.98 12.77 -7.59
N LYS A 67 1.13 12.90 -6.58
CA LYS A 67 1.38 13.81 -5.45
C LYS A 67 1.57 13.07 -4.13
N ALA A 68 2.54 13.50 -3.33
CA ALA A 68 2.64 13.10 -1.93
C ALA A 68 1.85 14.06 -1.03
N TYR A 69 1.23 13.51 0.01
CA TYR A 69 0.68 14.26 1.14
C TYR A 69 1.19 13.64 2.44
N PHE A 70 1.25 14.43 3.50
CA PHE A 70 1.72 13.96 4.80
C PHE A 70 0.68 14.24 5.87
N ALA A 71 0.50 13.27 6.76
CA ALA A 71 -0.36 13.41 7.93
C ALA A 71 0.18 14.51 8.87
N HIS A 72 -0.73 15.20 9.54
CA HIS A 72 -0.36 16.22 10.51
C HIS A 72 0.34 15.58 11.72
N PRO A 73 1.32 16.27 12.33
CA PRO A 73 1.90 15.84 13.60
C PRO A 73 0.81 15.54 14.63
N TYR A 74 0.99 14.46 15.40
CA TYR A 74 0.08 14.03 16.46
C TYR A 74 -1.36 13.69 16.03
N SER A 75 -1.62 13.49 14.72
CA SER A 75 -2.96 13.23 14.17
C SER A 75 -3.16 11.76 13.79
N SER A 76 -3.13 10.86 14.78
CA SER A 76 -3.24 9.41 14.54
C SER A 76 -4.52 8.99 13.82
N TRP A 77 -5.62 9.74 14.01
CA TRP A 77 -6.92 9.46 13.37
C TRP A 77 -6.87 9.53 11.84
N GLU A 78 -5.95 10.29 11.25
CA GLU A 78 -5.76 10.37 9.79
C GLU A 78 -5.24 9.04 9.20
N ARG A 79 -4.75 8.13 10.04
CA ARG A 79 -4.15 6.84 9.64
C ARG A 79 -4.88 5.63 10.19
N GLY A 80 -6.12 5.78 10.69
CA GLY A 80 -6.85 4.67 11.33
C GLY A 80 -7.02 3.43 10.43
N THR A 81 -7.06 3.62 9.11
CA THR A 81 -7.08 2.49 8.15
C THR A 81 -5.78 1.68 8.21
N ASN A 82 -4.62 2.35 8.24
CA ASN A 82 -3.32 1.68 8.24
C ASN A 82 -3.12 0.89 9.53
N GLU A 83 -3.54 1.44 10.67
CA GLU A 83 -3.44 0.78 11.98
C GLU A 83 -4.28 -0.51 12.03
N ARG A 84 -5.52 -0.46 11.53
CA ARG A 84 -6.37 -1.65 11.42
C ARG A 84 -5.74 -2.74 10.55
N HIS A 85 -5.19 -2.37 9.39
CA HIS A 85 -4.58 -3.33 8.47
C HIS A 85 -3.27 -3.91 9.02
N ASN A 86 -2.44 -3.08 9.68
CA ASN A 86 -1.25 -3.56 10.38
C ASN A 86 -1.63 -4.58 11.47
N GLY A 87 -2.75 -4.38 12.18
CA GLY A 87 -3.29 -5.35 13.13
C GLY A 87 -3.64 -6.70 12.50
N ILE A 88 -4.18 -6.71 11.27
CA ILE A 88 -4.47 -7.95 10.52
C ILE A 88 -3.18 -8.69 10.19
N ILE A 89 -2.17 -7.99 9.67
CA ILE A 89 -0.86 -8.57 9.33
C ILE A 89 -0.23 -9.22 10.57
N ARG A 90 -0.38 -8.60 11.75
CA ARG A 90 0.15 -9.12 13.02
C ARG A 90 -0.51 -10.42 13.50
N ARG A 91 -1.65 -10.82 12.93
CA ARG A 91 -2.23 -12.16 13.17
C ARG A 91 -1.45 -13.27 12.47
N PHE A 92 -0.78 -12.94 11.37
CA PHE A 92 0.06 -13.87 10.60
C PHE A 92 1.53 -13.78 11.00
N ILE A 93 1.96 -12.59 11.42
CA ILE A 93 3.35 -12.29 11.77
C ILE A 93 3.40 -11.77 13.22
N PRO A 94 3.65 -12.67 14.20
CA PRO A 94 3.79 -12.28 15.60
C PRO A 94 4.87 -11.22 15.80
N LYS A 95 4.72 -10.33 16.80
CA LYS A 95 5.69 -9.28 17.10
C LYS A 95 7.10 -9.81 17.43
N SER A 96 7.18 -10.99 18.03
CA SER A 96 8.44 -11.63 18.42
C SER A 96 9.23 -12.21 17.25
N LYS A 97 8.62 -12.32 16.06
CA LYS A 97 9.29 -12.85 14.87
C LYS A 97 9.98 -11.72 14.12
N SER A 98 11.26 -11.91 13.81
CA SER A 98 12.00 -10.98 12.96
C SER A 98 11.34 -10.90 11.58
N LEU A 99 11.19 -9.67 11.06
CA LEU A 99 10.70 -9.47 9.69
C LEU A 99 11.71 -9.96 8.65
N LYS A 100 12.99 -10.09 9.01
CA LYS A 100 14.05 -10.59 8.12
C LYS A 100 13.86 -12.06 7.73
N ASP A 101 13.19 -12.84 8.58
CA ASP A 101 12.98 -14.28 8.37
C ASP A 101 11.67 -14.58 7.61
N ILE A 102 11.03 -13.54 7.05
CA ILE A 102 9.76 -13.66 6.36
C ILE A 102 10.00 -13.74 4.87
N SER A 103 9.57 -14.84 4.26
CA SER A 103 9.67 -15.01 2.81
C SER A 103 8.69 -14.10 2.07
N LEU A 104 9.07 -13.67 0.86
CA LEU A 104 8.18 -12.94 -0.05
C LEU A 104 6.90 -13.73 -0.33
N ALA A 105 6.98 -15.07 -0.42
CA ALA A 105 5.81 -15.94 -0.56
C ALA A 105 4.84 -15.82 0.63
N THR A 106 5.36 -15.67 1.85
CA THR A 106 4.51 -15.45 3.04
C THR A 106 3.83 -14.10 2.97
N VAL A 107 4.57 -13.04 2.59
CA VAL A 107 4.01 -11.70 2.40
C VAL A 107 2.90 -11.71 1.36
N LYS A 108 3.15 -12.35 0.21
CA LYS A 108 2.17 -12.47 -0.87
C LYS A 108 0.92 -13.22 -0.43
N ARG A 109 1.07 -14.33 0.29
CA ARG A 109 -0.07 -15.07 0.86
C ARG A 109 -0.91 -14.21 1.80
N ILE A 110 -0.28 -13.38 2.63
CA ILE A 110 -1.00 -12.45 3.53
C ILE A 110 -1.73 -11.38 2.73
N GLU A 111 -1.07 -10.80 1.72
CA GLU A 111 -1.66 -9.82 0.82
C GLU A 111 -2.90 -10.39 0.11
N ASP A 112 -2.78 -11.59 -0.47
CA ASP A 112 -3.86 -12.26 -1.19
C ASP A 112 -5.03 -12.58 -0.26
N TRP A 113 -4.75 -13.06 0.96
CA TRP A 113 -5.78 -13.27 1.96
C TRP A 113 -6.50 -11.96 2.32
N MET A 114 -5.75 -10.87 2.55
CA MET A 114 -6.32 -9.57 2.89
C MET A 114 -7.21 -9.01 1.78
N ASN A 115 -6.82 -9.21 0.52
CA ASN A 115 -7.53 -8.72 -0.65
C ASN A 115 -8.69 -9.63 -1.09
N SER A 116 -8.66 -10.91 -0.71
CA SER A 116 -9.75 -11.86 -0.95
C SER A 116 -10.78 -11.91 0.19
N PHE A 117 -10.52 -11.25 1.32
CA PHE A 117 -11.42 -11.27 2.47
C PHE A 117 -12.60 -10.29 2.27
N PRO A 118 -13.86 -10.77 2.25
CA PRO A 118 -15.05 -9.94 2.15
C PRO A 118 -15.11 -8.81 3.18
N ARG A 119 -15.43 -7.59 2.75
CA ARG A 119 -15.53 -6.43 3.65
C ARG A 119 -16.96 -5.92 3.72
N LYS A 120 -17.52 -5.79 4.92
CA LYS A 120 -18.86 -5.19 5.14
C LYS A 120 -19.00 -3.79 4.52
N ILE A 121 -17.94 -2.97 4.55
CA ILE A 121 -17.94 -1.62 3.95
C ILE A 121 -18.07 -1.63 2.42
N LEU A 122 -17.74 -2.76 1.78
CA LEU A 122 -17.86 -2.97 0.34
C LEU A 122 -19.09 -3.82 -0.01
N GLY A 123 -20.11 -3.85 0.86
CA GLY A 123 -21.29 -4.70 0.64
C GLY A 123 -20.94 -6.20 0.63
N TYR A 124 -19.92 -6.61 1.38
CA TYR A 124 -19.37 -7.98 1.39
C TYR A 124 -18.67 -8.41 0.09
N ALA A 125 -18.39 -7.49 -0.83
CA ALA A 125 -17.42 -7.73 -1.90
C ALA A 125 -15.98 -7.80 -1.35
N THR A 126 -15.07 -8.36 -2.16
CA THR A 126 -13.64 -8.44 -1.83
C THR A 126 -12.91 -7.22 -2.37
N PRO A 127 -11.88 -6.70 -1.67
CA PRO A 127 -11.05 -5.62 -2.19
C PRO A 127 -10.46 -5.91 -3.58
N GLU A 128 -10.13 -7.17 -3.86
CA GLU A 128 -9.64 -7.61 -5.16
C GLU A 128 -10.61 -7.29 -6.30
N ILE A 129 -11.88 -7.71 -6.15
CA ILE A 129 -12.90 -7.53 -7.17
C ILE A 129 -13.18 -6.04 -7.37
N CYS A 130 -13.44 -5.31 -6.29
CA CYS A 130 -13.73 -3.89 -6.36
C CYS A 130 -12.58 -3.09 -6.99
N PHE A 131 -11.33 -3.45 -6.70
CA PHE A 131 -10.18 -2.76 -7.29
C PHE A 131 -10.07 -3.00 -8.80
N LYS A 132 -10.30 -4.23 -9.26
CA LYS A 132 -10.32 -4.55 -10.69
C LYS A 132 -11.43 -3.82 -11.43
N GLU A 133 -12.61 -3.71 -10.83
CA GLU A 133 -13.73 -2.93 -11.40
C GLU A 133 -13.33 -1.45 -11.57
N GLU A 134 -12.66 -0.87 -10.57
CA GLU A 134 -12.17 0.51 -10.64
C GLU A 134 -11.06 0.71 -11.69
N LEU A 135 -10.17 -0.27 -11.86
CA LEU A 135 -9.16 -0.24 -12.92
C LEU A 135 -9.81 -0.34 -14.31
N ALA A 136 -10.81 -1.20 -14.47
CA ALA A 136 -11.53 -1.35 -15.74
C ALA A 136 -12.26 -0.04 -16.14
N LEU A 137 -12.80 0.71 -15.17
CA LEU A 137 -13.36 2.05 -15.41
C LEU A 137 -12.34 3.08 -15.91
N LEU A 138 -11.05 2.84 -15.66
CA LEU A 138 -9.94 3.67 -16.15
C LEU A 138 -9.32 3.14 -17.46
N ASP A 139 -9.94 2.12 -18.06
CA ASP A 139 -9.42 1.36 -19.20
C ASP A 139 -8.03 0.75 -18.94
N ILE A 140 -7.86 0.25 -17.71
CA ILE A 140 -6.66 -0.45 -17.26
C ILE A 140 -7.06 -1.89 -16.98
N HIS A 141 -6.56 -2.81 -17.79
CA HIS A 141 -6.80 -4.24 -17.63
C HIS A 141 -5.51 -4.87 -17.08
N ASP A 142 -5.62 -5.51 -15.91
CA ASP A 142 -4.54 -6.28 -15.26
C ASP A 142 -4.25 -7.61 -16.01
#